data_AF-A0A6G0VR93-F1
#
_entry.id   AF-A0A6G0VR93-F1
#
_cell.length_a   1.000
_cell.length_b   1.000
_cell.length_c   1.000
_cell.angle_alpha   90.00
_cell.angle_beta   90.00
_cell.angle_gamma   90.00
#
_symmetry.space_group_name_H-M   'P 1'
#
loop_
_entity.id
_entity.type
_entity.pdbx_description
1 polymer ?
#
loop_
_entity_poly.entity_id
_entity_poly.type
_entity_poly.pdbx_seq_one_letter_code
_entity_poly.pdbx_strand_id
1 'polypeptide(L)'
;MPSFKKRVYYSELCDTGYNNNKNKHVCKNGPGLKEEKIFCHECNRYCVDVECLRKHRNVCDKEYKCSGCNSILQRNDHTHNSVCGYGKCHNCIQENIDLCVHECFMQRKIGKGGYCVEVCVCNSKSSEKWKDCTFTTNYIFFDYEAQQSTGTHIPSMVIAHNFEDTKYVFSTDDGATANDKFYKWALSKDMKGTTYIAHNSKSYDTYFIIQYILKHMPTVKYEIICNGTKIMMLEIKEGGLNIKFIDSHNFIQSKLSDFPKTFRLTEAKKGYFPHCFNTPENQ
;
A
#
# COMPACT_ATOMS: atom_id res chain seq x y z
N MET A 1 -1.81 17.46 -20.26
CA MET A 1 -0.37 17.62 -20.57
C MET A 1 0.38 16.38 -20.10
N PRO A 2 0.98 15.55 -20.96
CA PRO A 2 1.61 14.32 -20.52
C PRO A 2 3.05 14.53 -20.03
N SER A 3 3.23 14.25 -18.74
CA SER A 3 4.35 13.58 -18.05
C SER A 3 5.81 14.03 -18.28
N PHE A 4 6.45 14.46 -17.19
CA PHE A 4 7.88 14.27 -16.97
C PHE A 4 8.22 12.76 -16.99
N LYS A 5 8.85 12.26 -18.06
CA LYS A 5 9.45 10.90 -18.08
C LYS A 5 10.98 11.04 -17.99
N LYS A 6 11.59 10.29 -17.06
CA LYS A 6 13.05 10.17 -16.75
C LYS A 6 13.95 9.68 -17.92
N ARG A 7 13.47 9.64 -19.16
CA ARG A 7 14.13 8.98 -20.31
C ARG A 7 14.19 9.92 -21.52
N VAL A 8 15.30 9.85 -22.26
CA VAL A 8 15.69 10.86 -23.28
C VAL A 8 14.86 10.74 -24.57
N TYR A 9 14.48 9.52 -24.95
CA TYR A 9 13.67 9.27 -26.14
C TYR A 9 12.37 8.55 -25.77
N TYR A 10 11.33 8.77 -26.56
CA TYR A 10 10.01 8.20 -26.37
C TYR A 10 9.56 7.51 -27.65
N SER A 11 9.05 6.28 -27.52
CA SER A 11 8.49 5.54 -28.64
C SER A 11 6.98 5.70 -28.63
N GLU A 12 6.43 6.43 -29.60
CA GLU A 12 4.98 6.53 -29.81
C GLU A 12 4.36 5.18 -30.19
N LEU A 13 5.18 4.26 -30.72
CA LEU A 13 4.74 2.92 -31.03
C LEU A 13 4.42 2.14 -29.75
N CYS A 14 5.21 2.17 -28.69
CA CYS A 14 4.97 1.31 -27.50
C CYS A 14 4.69 2.05 -26.19
N ASP A 15 4.40 3.36 -26.26
CA ASP A 15 4.23 4.27 -25.11
C ASP A 15 5.30 4.06 -24.01
N THR A 16 6.54 3.80 -24.45
CA THR A 16 7.64 3.47 -23.55
C THR A 16 8.81 4.40 -23.82
N GLY A 17 9.29 5.07 -22.77
CA GLY A 17 10.54 5.83 -22.84
C GLY A 17 11.76 4.91 -22.94
N TYR A 18 12.80 5.28 -23.68
CA TYR A 18 14.04 4.52 -23.81
C TYR A 18 15.27 5.44 -23.89
N ASN A 19 16.43 4.90 -23.55
CA ASN A 19 17.70 5.65 -23.52
C ASN A 19 18.70 5.20 -24.61
N ASN A 20 18.33 4.20 -25.41
CA ASN A 20 19.17 3.73 -26.52
C ASN A 20 19.09 4.70 -27.72
N ASN A 21 19.98 4.50 -28.69
CA ASN A 21 20.08 5.28 -29.93
C ASN A 21 18.70 5.48 -30.60
N LYS A 22 18.40 6.71 -31.05
CA LYS A 22 17.06 7.19 -31.49
C LYS A 22 16.33 6.27 -32.48
N ASN A 23 17.08 5.51 -33.30
CA ASN A 23 16.52 4.66 -34.36
C ASN A 23 16.65 3.15 -34.09
N LYS A 24 17.08 2.72 -32.90
CA LYS A 24 17.30 1.29 -32.56
C LYS A 24 16.36 0.77 -31.47
N HIS A 25 15.22 1.43 -31.26
CA HIS A 25 14.23 0.93 -30.32
C HIS A 25 13.59 -0.36 -30.84
N VAL A 26 13.74 -1.45 -30.09
CA VAL A 26 13.04 -2.72 -30.33
C VAL A 26 11.94 -2.86 -29.29
N CYS A 27 10.69 -2.73 -29.72
CA CYS A 27 9.52 -2.85 -28.84
C CYS A 27 9.43 -4.28 -28.29
N LYS A 28 9.77 -4.48 -27.01
CA LYS A 28 9.61 -5.77 -26.32
C LYS A 28 8.17 -6.02 -25.89
N ASN A 29 7.46 -4.94 -25.55
CA ASN A 29 6.04 -4.93 -25.26
C ASN A 29 5.40 -4.20 -26.43
N GLY A 30 4.59 -4.89 -27.24
CA GLY A 30 3.95 -4.30 -28.41
C GLY A 30 3.11 -3.07 -28.05
N PRO A 31 2.80 -2.18 -29.03
CA PRO A 31 1.94 -1.02 -28.85
C PRO A 31 0.66 -1.31 -28.07
N GLY A 32 0.38 -0.45 -27.09
CA GLY A 32 -0.98 -0.27 -26.58
C GLY A 32 -1.86 0.39 -27.65
N LEU A 33 -3.07 -0.15 -27.80
CA LEU A 33 -4.25 0.50 -28.39
C LEU A 33 -4.16 0.91 -29.88
N LYS A 34 -4.16 -0.08 -30.79
CA LYS A 34 -4.87 0.02 -32.08
C LYS A 34 -5.97 -1.04 -32.10
N GLU A 35 -7.13 -0.71 -32.68
CA GLU A 35 -8.35 -1.54 -32.63
C GLU A 35 -8.27 -2.81 -33.49
N GLU A 36 -7.50 -2.81 -34.57
CA GLU A 36 -7.30 -3.99 -35.43
C GLU A 36 -5.92 -4.59 -35.22
N LYS A 37 -5.85 -5.65 -34.40
CA LYS A 37 -4.62 -6.42 -34.18
C LYS A 37 -4.49 -7.55 -35.19
N ILE A 38 -3.29 -7.77 -35.70
CA ILE A 38 -2.99 -8.86 -36.63
C ILE A 38 -2.50 -10.08 -35.84
N PHE A 39 -3.15 -11.22 -36.04
CA PHE A 39 -2.80 -12.45 -35.33
C PHE A 39 -1.66 -13.22 -36.01
N CYS A 40 -0.64 -13.62 -35.24
CA CYS A 40 0.44 -14.49 -35.72
C CYS A 40 0.14 -15.94 -35.36
N HIS A 41 -0.11 -16.77 -36.38
CA HIS A 41 -0.44 -18.19 -36.21
C HIS A 41 0.75 -19.04 -35.73
N GLU A 42 1.99 -18.60 -35.92
CA GLU A 42 3.19 -19.37 -35.55
C GLU A 42 3.50 -19.33 -34.04
N CYS A 43 3.19 -18.22 -33.36
CA CYS A 43 3.48 -18.03 -31.93
C CYS A 43 2.24 -17.76 -31.08
N ASN A 44 1.04 -17.71 -31.69
CA ASN A 44 -0.23 -17.43 -31.03
C ASN A 44 -0.25 -16.08 -30.28
N ARG A 45 0.41 -15.06 -30.85
CA ARG A 45 0.46 -13.68 -30.31
C ARG A 45 -0.12 -12.69 -31.31
N TYR A 46 -0.61 -11.57 -30.78
CA TYR A 46 -1.11 -10.46 -31.58
C TYR A 46 -0.01 -9.43 -31.84
N CYS A 47 0.15 -9.07 -33.11
CA CYS A 47 0.94 -7.94 -33.59
C CYS A 47 0.02 -6.74 -33.82
N VAL A 48 0.59 -5.53 -33.74
CA VAL A 48 -0.21 -4.30 -33.81
C VAL A 48 -0.44 -3.83 -35.24
N ASP A 49 0.49 -4.13 -36.15
CA ASP A 49 0.38 -3.84 -37.56
C ASP A 49 1.26 -4.78 -38.39
N VAL A 50 1.18 -4.65 -39.72
CA VAL A 50 1.91 -5.49 -40.67
C VAL A 50 3.43 -5.34 -40.51
N GLU A 51 3.91 -4.15 -40.14
CA GLU A 51 5.34 -3.93 -39.96
C GLU A 51 5.87 -4.58 -38.67
N CYS A 52 5.07 -4.56 -37.60
CA CYS A 52 5.29 -5.32 -36.38
C CYS A 52 5.36 -6.82 -36.69
N LEU A 53 4.42 -7.36 -37.47
CA LEU A 53 4.43 -8.77 -37.89
C LEU A 53 5.68 -9.14 -38.71
N ARG A 54 6.13 -8.26 -39.61
CA ARG A 54 7.37 -8.51 -40.39
C ARG A 54 8.61 -8.59 -39.51
N LYS A 55 8.73 -7.73 -38.49
CA LYS A 55 9.86 -7.71 -37.55
C LYS A 55 9.70 -8.73 -36.41
N HIS A 56 8.51 -9.31 -36.25
CA HIS A 56 8.14 -10.23 -35.19
C HIS A 56 8.92 -11.55 -35.23
N ARG A 57 9.46 -11.95 -36.39
CA ARG A 57 10.17 -13.23 -36.59
C ARG A 57 11.22 -13.53 -35.52
N ASN A 58 12.04 -12.54 -35.16
CA ASN A 58 13.07 -12.68 -34.12
C ASN A 58 12.54 -13.03 -32.72
N VAL A 59 11.30 -12.66 -32.42
CA VAL A 59 10.60 -12.99 -31.17
C VAL A 59 9.83 -14.30 -31.34
N CYS A 60 9.18 -14.49 -32.50
CA CYS A 60 8.47 -15.71 -32.87
C CYS A 60 9.35 -16.96 -32.75
N ASP A 61 10.62 -16.85 -33.15
CA ASP A 61 11.59 -17.94 -33.12
C ASP A 61 12.01 -18.34 -31.70
N LYS A 62 11.81 -17.45 -30.71
CA LYS A 62 12.24 -17.67 -29.32
C LYS A 62 11.06 -17.97 -28.40
N GLU A 63 9.94 -17.28 -28.61
CA GLU A 63 8.81 -17.26 -27.69
C GLU A 63 7.49 -17.54 -28.40
N TYR A 64 6.61 -18.27 -27.73
CA TYR A 64 5.23 -18.51 -28.14
C TYR A 64 4.28 -18.43 -26.96
N LYS A 65 2.98 -18.28 -27.21
CA LYS A 65 1.93 -18.27 -26.19
C LYS A 65 1.20 -19.62 -26.19
N CYS A 66 1.25 -20.40 -25.09
CA CYS A 66 0.47 -21.66 -25.03
C CYS A 66 -1.02 -21.33 -25.20
N SER A 67 -1.69 -22.07 -26.08
CA SER A 67 -3.14 -21.94 -26.28
C SER A 67 -3.96 -22.40 -25.07
N GLY A 68 -3.43 -23.33 -24.26
CA GLY A 68 -4.07 -23.81 -23.02
C GLY A 68 -3.96 -22.81 -21.86
N CYS A 69 -2.75 -22.56 -21.35
CA CYS A 69 -2.55 -21.76 -20.14
C CYS A 69 -2.34 -20.27 -20.38
N ASN A 70 -2.35 -19.81 -21.63
CA ASN A 70 -2.09 -18.41 -22.04
C ASN A 70 -0.72 -17.82 -21.60
N SER A 71 0.18 -18.62 -21.04
CA SER A 71 1.53 -18.19 -20.65
C SER A 71 2.43 -18.00 -21.87
N ILE A 72 3.36 -17.03 -21.78
CA ILE A 72 4.44 -16.84 -22.78
C ILE A 72 5.60 -17.74 -22.39
N LEU A 73 6.06 -18.55 -23.33
CA LEU A 73 7.01 -19.62 -23.11
C LEU A 73 8.14 -19.53 -24.12
N GLN A 74 9.33 -19.98 -23.71
CA GLN A 74 10.45 -20.14 -24.63
C GLN A 74 10.27 -21.45 -25.41
N ARG A 75 10.57 -21.46 -26.71
CA ARG A 75 10.48 -22.67 -27.55
C ARG A 75 11.43 -23.79 -27.11
N ASN A 76 12.51 -23.42 -26.43
CA ASN A 76 13.52 -24.36 -25.94
C ASN A 76 13.19 -24.87 -24.52
N ASP A 77 12.07 -24.44 -23.93
CA ASP A 77 11.66 -24.86 -22.60
C ASP A 77 10.89 -26.18 -22.68
N HIS A 78 11.59 -27.28 -22.40
CA HIS A 78 11.04 -28.62 -22.37
C HIS A 78 10.21 -28.92 -21.11
N THR A 79 10.14 -28.00 -20.14
CA THR A 79 9.41 -28.21 -18.87
C THR A 79 7.90 -28.00 -19.02
N HIS A 80 7.46 -27.28 -20.06
CA HIS A 80 6.05 -26.99 -20.30
C HIS A 80 5.25 -28.17 -20.90
N ASN A 81 5.92 -29.27 -21.26
CA ASN A 81 5.37 -30.33 -22.11
C ASN A 81 4.57 -31.44 -21.40
N SER A 82 4.50 -31.51 -20.06
CA SER A 82 3.82 -32.65 -19.44
C SER A 82 2.30 -32.54 -19.46
N VAL A 83 1.69 -31.40 -19.10
CA VAL A 83 0.25 -31.12 -19.32
C VAL A 83 -0.01 -29.59 -19.27
N CYS A 84 -0.04 -28.89 -20.41
CA CYS A 84 -0.38 -27.44 -20.45
C CYS A 84 -1.79 -27.24 -19.86
N GLY A 85 -1.93 -26.34 -18.87
CA GLY A 85 -3.20 -26.04 -18.18
C GLY A 85 -3.24 -26.50 -16.73
N TYR A 86 -2.40 -27.46 -16.33
CA TYR A 86 -2.37 -27.97 -14.96
C TYR A 86 -1.32 -27.23 -14.11
N GLY A 87 -1.67 -26.87 -12.88
CA GLY A 87 -0.78 -26.15 -11.98
C GLY A 87 -1.26 -26.13 -10.54
N LYS A 88 -0.59 -25.33 -9.70
CA LYS A 88 -0.99 -25.10 -8.31
C LYS A 88 -1.87 -23.88 -8.21
N CYS A 89 -3.05 -23.99 -7.60
CA CYS A 89 -3.84 -22.82 -7.24
C CYS A 89 -3.22 -22.14 -6.02
N HIS A 90 -2.78 -20.90 -6.16
CA HIS A 90 -2.15 -20.14 -5.07
C HIS A 90 -3.14 -19.68 -3.99
N ASN A 91 -4.44 -19.83 -4.24
CA ASN A 91 -5.49 -19.44 -3.29
C ASN A 91 -5.94 -20.62 -2.41
N CYS A 92 -6.15 -21.81 -2.98
CA CYS A 92 -6.52 -23.02 -2.23
C CYS A 92 -5.36 -24.02 -2.01
N ILE A 93 -4.18 -23.76 -2.57
CA ILE A 93 -2.94 -24.56 -2.44
C ILE A 93 -3.04 -25.95 -3.12
N GLN A 94 -4.16 -26.28 -3.77
CA GLN A 94 -4.31 -27.53 -4.53
C GLN A 94 -3.30 -27.59 -5.68
N GLU A 95 -2.60 -28.72 -5.79
CA GLU A 95 -1.58 -28.98 -6.81
C GLU A 95 -2.16 -29.84 -7.94
N ASN A 96 -1.56 -29.75 -9.13
CA ASN A 96 -1.96 -30.52 -10.31
C ASN A 96 -3.44 -30.41 -10.67
N ILE A 97 -4.00 -29.21 -10.61
CA ILE A 97 -5.37 -28.93 -11.04
C ILE A 97 -5.38 -28.20 -12.37
N ASP A 98 -6.38 -28.46 -13.20
CA ASP A 98 -6.63 -27.71 -14.42
C ASP A 98 -7.06 -26.28 -14.07
N LEU A 99 -6.15 -25.32 -14.26
CA LEU A 99 -6.34 -23.91 -13.94
C LEU A 99 -7.42 -23.25 -14.82
N CYS A 100 -7.73 -23.81 -16.00
CA CYS A 100 -8.73 -23.24 -16.90
C CYS A 100 -10.17 -23.51 -16.43
N VAL A 101 -10.38 -24.58 -15.66
CA VAL A 101 -11.69 -24.98 -15.13
C VAL A 101 -11.76 -24.93 -13.61
N HIS A 102 -10.69 -24.51 -12.94
CA HIS A 102 -10.66 -24.45 -11.48
C HIS A 102 -11.56 -23.32 -10.94
N GLU A 103 -12.70 -23.70 -10.37
CA GLU A 103 -13.58 -22.80 -9.62
C GLU A 103 -13.09 -22.66 -8.17
N CYS A 104 -12.22 -21.68 -7.92
CA CYS A 104 -11.72 -21.41 -6.57
C CYS A 104 -12.74 -20.63 -5.73
N PHE A 105 -13.56 -21.33 -4.95
CA PHE A 105 -14.56 -20.72 -4.07
C PHE A 105 -13.98 -20.13 -2.76
N MET A 106 -12.67 -20.26 -2.53
CA MET A 106 -12.01 -19.69 -1.35
C MET A 106 -11.86 -18.18 -1.51
N GLN A 107 -12.29 -17.39 -0.52
CA GLN A 107 -11.97 -15.98 -0.49
C GLN A 107 -10.47 -15.77 -0.23
N ARG A 108 -9.81 -15.04 -1.13
CA ARG A 108 -8.40 -14.63 -0.97
C ARG A 108 -8.26 -13.82 0.32
N LYS A 109 -7.57 -14.36 1.33
CA LYS A 109 -7.12 -13.57 2.48
C LYS A 109 -5.99 -12.65 2.02
N ILE A 110 -6.34 -11.42 1.66
CA ILE A 110 -5.36 -10.37 1.39
C ILE A 110 -4.57 -10.15 2.70
N GLY A 111 -3.24 -10.17 2.61
CA GLY A 111 -2.40 -9.86 3.77
C GLY A 111 -2.68 -8.43 4.27
N LYS A 112 -2.79 -8.28 5.59
CA LYS A 112 -2.88 -6.97 6.27
C LYS A 112 -1.52 -6.24 6.32
N GLY A 113 -1.31 -5.27 5.43
CA GLY A 113 -0.28 -4.22 5.55
C GLY A 113 1.10 -4.51 4.91
N GLY A 114 1.55 -3.63 4.01
CA GLY A 114 2.81 -3.74 3.25
C GLY A 114 2.71 -4.56 1.96
N TYR A 115 3.81 -4.65 1.19
CA TYR A 115 3.90 -5.48 -0.01
C TYR A 115 4.42 -6.87 0.37
N CYS A 116 3.65 -7.92 0.08
CA CYS A 116 4.05 -9.31 0.21
C CYS A 116 4.09 -9.94 -1.19
N VAL A 117 5.19 -10.63 -1.52
CA VAL A 117 5.30 -11.41 -2.77
C VAL A 117 4.43 -12.66 -2.68
N GLU A 118 3.89 -13.13 -3.80
CA GLU A 118 2.84 -14.18 -3.87
C GLU A 118 3.19 -15.50 -3.15
N VAL A 119 4.48 -15.79 -2.92
CA VAL A 119 4.98 -17.03 -2.31
C VAL A 119 5.31 -16.89 -0.81
N CYS A 120 5.09 -15.71 -0.21
CA CYS A 120 5.52 -15.47 1.17
C CYS A 120 4.44 -15.85 2.19
N VAL A 121 4.82 -16.66 3.19
CA VAL A 121 3.96 -17.18 4.27
C VAL A 121 3.80 -16.14 5.41
N CYS A 122 3.77 -14.85 5.04
CA CYS A 122 3.79 -13.69 5.94
C CYS A 122 2.61 -13.64 6.94
N ASN A 123 1.60 -14.52 6.79
CA ASN A 123 0.41 -14.57 7.63
C ASN A 123 0.40 -15.67 8.72
N SER A 124 1.50 -16.39 8.96
CA SER A 124 1.52 -17.40 10.03
C SER A 124 2.93 -17.87 10.40
N LYS A 125 3.41 -17.43 11.58
CA LYS A 125 4.36 -18.13 12.48
C LYS A 125 5.66 -18.70 11.86
N SER A 126 6.16 -18.18 10.74
CA SER A 126 7.49 -18.55 10.24
C SER A 126 8.41 -17.34 10.20
N SER A 127 9.63 -17.54 10.70
CA SER A 127 10.67 -16.51 10.88
C SER A 127 11.40 -16.13 9.60
N GLU A 128 11.07 -16.74 8.46
CA GLU A 128 11.77 -16.50 7.19
C GLU A 128 10.98 -15.53 6.32
N LYS A 129 11.20 -14.23 6.55
CA LYS A 129 10.75 -13.17 5.64
C LYS A 129 11.61 -13.18 4.38
N TRP A 130 10.97 -13.19 3.21
CA TRP A 130 11.65 -12.93 1.95
C TRP A 130 12.26 -11.51 1.96
N LYS A 131 13.43 -11.34 1.31
CA LYS A 131 14.22 -10.10 1.36
C LYS A 131 13.42 -8.84 0.94
N ASP A 132 12.50 -8.99 -0.01
CA ASP A 132 11.68 -7.89 -0.54
C ASP A 132 10.28 -7.81 0.10
N CYS A 133 10.00 -8.65 1.10
CA CYS A 133 8.72 -8.61 1.82
C CYS A 133 8.71 -7.48 2.83
N THR A 134 7.81 -6.51 2.62
CA THR A 134 7.59 -5.38 3.53
C THR A 134 6.34 -5.56 4.40
N PHE A 135 5.79 -6.78 4.42
CA PHE A 135 4.60 -7.10 5.19
C PHE A 135 4.79 -6.84 6.68
N THR A 136 3.83 -6.14 7.26
CA THR A 136 3.76 -5.86 8.69
C THR A 136 2.31 -5.62 9.10
N THR A 137 1.95 -6.10 10.28
CA THR A 137 0.69 -5.74 10.95
C THR A 137 0.93 -4.71 12.05
N ASN A 138 2.16 -4.20 12.20
CA ASN A 138 2.55 -3.26 13.24
C ASN A 138 2.11 -1.82 12.92
N TYR A 139 0.80 -1.67 12.78
CA TYR A 139 0.13 -0.42 12.57
C TYR A 139 -0.84 -0.15 13.72
N ILE A 140 -0.89 1.11 14.13
CA ILE A 140 -1.84 1.60 15.12
C ILE A 140 -2.64 2.72 14.47
N PHE A 141 -3.96 2.58 14.48
CA PHE A 141 -4.87 3.62 14.04
C PHE A 141 -5.31 4.42 15.26
N PHE A 142 -5.28 5.74 15.21
CA PHE A 142 -5.65 6.55 16.36
C PHE A 142 -6.44 7.80 15.97
N ASP A 143 -7.20 8.31 16.94
CA ASP A 143 -7.97 9.55 16.84
C ASP A 143 -7.91 10.32 18.17
N TYR A 144 -7.92 11.64 18.09
CA TYR A 144 -7.93 12.53 19.25
C TYR A 144 -9.33 13.08 19.49
N GLU A 145 -9.70 13.14 20.76
CA GLU A 145 -10.76 14.01 21.24
C GLU A 145 -10.15 15.13 22.07
N ALA A 146 -10.54 16.37 21.75
CA ALA A 146 -10.01 17.56 22.39
C ALA A 146 -11.14 18.50 22.82
N GLN A 147 -10.96 19.14 23.96
CA GLN A 147 -11.79 20.26 24.38
C GLN A 147 -11.28 21.56 23.76
N GLN A 148 -12.20 22.52 23.56
CA GLN A 148 -11.93 23.77 22.83
C GLN A 148 -12.44 25.02 23.59
N SER A 149 -12.95 24.86 24.80
CA SER A 149 -13.62 25.91 25.59
C SER A 149 -12.74 27.14 25.85
N THR A 150 -11.43 26.97 25.94
CA THR A 150 -10.45 28.03 26.21
C THR A 150 -9.95 28.75 24.95
N GLY A 151 -10.44 28.36 23.76
CA GLY A 151 -9.89 28.78 22.46
C GLY A 151 -8.59 28.07 22.08
N THR A 152 -8.03 27.26 22.98
CA THR A 152 -6.91 26.34 22.71
C THR A 152 -7.42 24.91 22.75
N HIS A 153 -7.04 24.11 21.76
CA HIS A 153 -7.43 22.71 21.72
C HIS A 153 -6.56 21.90 22.68
N ILE A 154 -7.18 21.25 23.65
CA ILE A 154 -6.49 20.43 24.66
C ILE A 154 -6.98 18.98 24.54
N PRO A 155 -6.11 18.01 24.22
CA PRO A 155 -6.47 16.60 24.20
C PRO A 155 -7.07 16.14 25.53
N SER A 156 -8.31 15.66 25.51
CA SER A 156 -8.95 15.02 26.67
C SER A 156 -8.91 13.51 26.58
N MET A 157 -8.92 12.95 25.37
CA MET A 157 -8.84 11.52 25.14
C MET A 157 -8.12 11.20 23.82
N VAL A 158 -7.36 10.11 23.81
CA VAL A 158 -6.80 9.50 22.60
C VAL A 158 -7.26 8.06 22.56
N ILE A 159 -7.88 7.66 21.44
CA ILE A 159 -8.29 6.28 21.22
C ILE A 159 -7.40 5.71 20.12
N ALA A 160 -6.79 4.56 20.39
CA ALA A 160 -5.97 3.85 19.44
C ALA A 160 -6.44 2.40 19.30
N HIS A 161 -6.29 1.81 18.11
CA HIS A 161 -6.55 0.39 17.89
C HIS A 161 -5.56 -0.22 16.89
N ASN A 162 -5.28 -1.51 17.05
CA ASN A 162 -4.41 -2.26 16.13
C ASN A 162 -5.23 -2.99 15.05
N PHE A 163 -4.56 -3.79 14.22
CA PHE A 163 -5.19 -4.62 13.18
C PHE A 163 -6.03 -5.80 13.70
N GLU A 164 -5.94 -6.10 14.99
CA GLU A 164 -6.68 -7.15 15.70
C GLU A 164 -7.83 -6.55 16.53
N ASP A 165 -8.18 -5.28 16.27
CA ASP A 165 -9.23 -4.53 16.97
C ASP A 165 -9.01 -4.40 18.49
N THR A 166 -7.78 -4.62 18.96
CA THR A 166 -7.42 -4.33 20.35
C THR A 166 -7.42 -2.82 20.54
N LYS A 167 -8.28 -2.35 21.45
CA LYS A 167 -8.48 -0.93 21.74
C LYS A 167 -7.63 -0.48 22.93
N TYR A 168 -6.97 0.66 22.78
CA TYR A 168 -6.22 1.38 23.80
C TYR A 168 -6.86 2.76 23.99
N VAL A 169 -7.15 3.13 25.23
CA VAL A 169 -7.79 4.41 25.56
C VAL A 169 -6.91 5.15 26.55
N PHE A 170 -6.59 6.40 26.21
CA PHE A 170 -5.79 7.29 27.03
C PHE A 170 -6.63 8.52 27.35
N SER A 171 -7.00 8.72 28.62
CA SER A 171 -7.79 9.87 29.05
C SER A 171 -6.98 10.74 30.01
N THR A 172 -7.27 12.04 30.03
CA THR A 172 -6.70 12.97 31.02
C THR A 172 -7.29 12.67 32.40
N ASP A 173 -6.44 12.62 33.41
CA ASP A 173 -6.83 12.56 34.83
C ASP A 173 -5.81 13.35 35.67
N ASP A 174 -5.97 13.32 37.00
CA ASP A 174 -5.11 14.02 37.95
C ASP A 174 -3.62 13.63 37.85
N GLY A 175 -3.31 12.45 37.27
CA GLY A 175 -1.96 11.92 37.19
C GLY A 175 -1.18 12.35 35.95
N ALA A 176 -1.85 12.52 34.81
CA ALA A 176 -1.24 12.97 33.56
C ALA A 176 -2.27 13.29 32.47
N THR A 177 -1.86 14.10 31.49
CA THR A 177 -2.66 14.36 30.30
C THR A 177 -2.81 13.11 29.42
N ALA A 178 -3.92 13.02 28.68
CA ALA A 178 -4.13 11.97 27.67
C ALA A 178 -2.96 11.88 26.68
N ASN A 179 -2.46 13.05 26.27
CA ASN A 179 -1.34 13.19 25.34
C ASN A 179 -0.06 12.55 25.91
N ASP A 180 0.27 12.83 27.17
CA ASP A 180 1.48 12.30 27.81
C ASP A 180 1.40 10.78 27.99
N LYS A 181 0.23 10.25 28.37
CA LYS A 181 0.02 8.80 28.50
C LYS A 181 0.16 8.11 27.15
N PHE A 182 -0.47 8.67 26.11
CA PHE A 182 -0.38 8.14 24.76
C PHE A 182 1.06 8.10 24.27
N TYR A 183 1.85 9.17 24.40
CA TYR A 183 3.23 9.16 23.89
C TYR A 183 4.20 8.35 24.72
N LYS A 184 4.02 8.28 26.05
CA LYS A 184 4.80 7.36 26.89
C LYS A 184 4.63 5.92 26.42
N TRP A 185 3.40 5.53 26.05
CA TRP A 185 3.11 4.23 25.46
C TRP A 185 3.64 4.12 24.02
N ALA A 186 3.30 5.08 23.16
CA ALA A 186 3.55 5.02 21.73
C ALA A 186 5.04 5.04 21.36
N LEU A 187 5.86 5.70 22.19
CA LEU A 187 7.31 5.82 22.01
C LEU A 187 8.11 4.83 22.89
N SER A 188 7.43 3.89 23.55
CA SER A 188 8.07 2.84 24.32
C SER A 188 8.83 1.85 23.42
N LYS A 189 9.76 1.10 24.02
CA LYS A 189 10.54 0.08 23.29
C LYS A 189 9.67 -1.05 22.72
N ASP A 190 8.53 -1.32 23.34
CA ASP A 190 7.59 -2.35 22.91
C ASP A 190 6.89 -1.97 21.60
N MET A 191 6.83 -0.67 21.30
CA MET A 191 6.25 -0.11 20.08
C MET A 191 7.30 0.15 18.98
N LYS A 192 8.46 -0.52 19.06
CA LYS A 192 9.52 -0.41 18.05
C LYS A 192 9.00 -0.87 16.68
N GLY A 193 9.25 -0.07 15.66
CA GLY A 193 8.85 -0.34 14.28
C GLY A 193 7.37 -0.07 13.98
N THR A 194 6.64 0.55 14.91
CA THR A 194 5.21 0.81 14.75
C THR A 194 4.96 2.01 13.85
N THR A 195 3.98 1.88 12.97
CA THR A 195 3.45 2.99 12.17
C THR A 195 2.07 3.41 12.68
N TYR A 196 1.99 4.59 13.24
CA TYR A 196 0.77 5.24 13.70
C TYR A 196 0.09 5.97 12.55
N ILE A 197 -1.21 5.76 12.39
CA ILE A 197 -2.00 6.32 11.31
C ILE A 197 -3.22 7.02 11.90
N ALA A 198 -3.37 8.30 11.60
CA ALA A 198 -4.57 9.08 11.90
C ALA A 198 -5.16 9.64 10.60
N HIS A 199 -6.42 10.06 10.64
CA HIS A 199 -7.10 10.58 9.46
C HIS A 199 -7.19 12.10 9.48
N ASN A 200 -6.53 12.73 8.50
CA ASN A 200 -6.35 14.18 8.38
C ASN A 200 -5.47 14.80 9.48
N SER A 201 -4.59 14.00 10.07
CA SER A 201 -3.68 14.43 11.15
C SER A 201 -2.68 15.50 10.74
N LYS A 202 -2.34 15.59 9.44
CA LYS A 202 -1.44 16.63 8.89
C LYS A 202 -1.90 18.06 9.15
N SER A 203 -3.18 18.23 9.47
CA SER A 203 -3.81 19.53 9.73
C SER A 203 -4.18 19.75 11.19
N TYR A 204 -4.02 18.73 12.05
CA TYR A 204 -4.49 18.78 13.43
C TYR A 204 -3.63 17.94 14.39
N ASP A 205 -3.81 16.62 14.42
CA ASP A 205 -3.23 15.74 15.47
C ASP A 205 -1.71 15.81 15.54
N THR A 206 -1.04 15.96 14.38
CA THR A 206 0.43 15.96 14.31
C THR A 206 1.06 17.12 15.09
N TYR A 207 0.33 18.20 15.32
CA TYR A 207 0.83 19.30 16.15
C TYR A 207 0.96 18.92 17.63
N PHE A 208 0.07 18.07 18.16
CA PHE A 208 0.21 17.54 19.52
C PHE A 208 1.43 16.63 19.67
N ILE A 209 1.76 15.87 18.60
CA ILE A 209 2.96 15.01 18.55
C ILE A 209 4.23 15.85 18.68
N ILE A 210 4.35 16.88 17.86
CA ILE A 210 5.56 17.71 17.82
C ILE A 210 5.70 18.50 19.11
N GLN A 211 4.61 19.06 19.64
CA GLN A 211 4.64 19.75 20.93
C GLN A 211 5.15 18.83 22.05
N TYR A 212 4.69 17.58 22.09
CA TYR A 212 5.17 16.61 23.07
C TYR A 212 6.66 16.31 22.91
N ILE A 213 7.11 16.03 21.67
CA ILE A 213 8.52 15.75 21.37
C ILE A 213 9.42 16.91 21.79
N LEU A 214 9.07 18.15 21.41
CA LEU A 214 9.86 19.33 21.72
C LEU A 214 9.95 19.58 23.23
N LYS A 215 8.89 19.29 23.98
CA LYS A 215 8.82 19.52 25.43
C LYS A 215 9.52 18.43 26.24
N HIS A 216 9.35 17.16 25.86
CA HIS A 216 9.76 16.02 26.69
C HIS A 216 10.99 15.27 26.14
N MET A 217 11.31 15.47 24.86
CA MET A 217 12.40 14.77 24.18
C MET A 217 13.25 15.74 23.36
N PRO A 218 13.79 16.83 23.96
CA PRO A 218 14.43 17.92 23.22
C PRO A 218 15.67 17.50 22.44
N THR A 219 16.32 16.39 22.83
CA THR A 219 17.49 15.85 22.13
C THR A 219 17.12 14.89 21.01
N VAL A 220 15.85 14.48 20.89
CA VAL A 220 15.47 13.45 19.93
C VAL A 220 15.52 13.97 18.51
N LYS A 221 16.17 13.22 17.62
CA LYS A 221 16.16 13.51 16.18
C LYS A 221 14.99 12.84 15.51
N TYR A 222 14.23 13.64 14.77
CA TYR A 222 13.12 13.18 13.96
C TYR A 222 13.17 13.81 12.57
N GLU A 223 12.64 13.09 11.59
CA GLU A 223 12.48 13.54 10.21
C GLU A 223 11.01 13.89 9.98
N ILE A 224 10.74 14.94 9.20
CA ILE A 224 9.38 15.32 8.79
C ILE A 224 9.29 15.45 7.28
N ILE A 225 8.16 15.03 6.73
CA ILE A 225 7.77 15.32 5.35
C ILE A 225 6.56 16.25 5.39
N CYS A 226 6.69 17.40 4.75
CA CYS A 226 5.68 18.45 4.74
C CYS A 226 5.12 18.71 3.34
N ASN A 227 3.88 19.18 3.28
CA ASN A 227 3.30 19.85 2.12
C ASN A 227 2.84 21.25 2.54
N GLY A 228 3.66 22.25 2.23
CA GLY A 228 3.54 23.57 2.84
C GLY A 228 3.71 23.47 4.36
N THR A 229 2.74 23.98 5.12
CA THR A 229 2.71 23.94 6.59
C THR A 229 2.16 22.64 7.17
N LYS A 230 1.60 21.75 6.33
CA LYS A 230 0.98 20.51 6.76
C LYS A 230 2.00 19.39 6.84
N ILE A 231 1.99 18.65 7.94
CA ILE A 231 2.98 17.61 8.22
C ILE A 231 2.41 16.27 7.81
N MET A 232 2.82 15.79 6.65
CA MET A 232 2.30 14.56 6.04
C MET A 232 2.80 13.31 6.77
N MET A 233 4.04 13.35 7.26
CA MET A 233 4.67 12.27 7.98
C MET A 233 5.72 12.80 8.96
N LEU A 234 5.83 12.15 10.11
CA LEU A 234 6.89 12.32 11.10
C LEU A 234 7.52 10.96 11.40
N GLU A 235 8.84 10.88 11.43
CA GLU A 235 9.59 9.64 11.65
C GLU A 235 10.69 9.82 12.70
N ILE A 236 10.76 8.90 13.67
CA ILE A 236 11.76 8.87 14.74
C ILE A 236 12.57 7.58 14.59
N LYS A 237 13.80 7.70 14.09
CA LYS A 237 14.74 6.56 13.90
C LYS A 237 15.71 6.37 15.06
N GLU A 238 15.82 7.38 15.93
CA GLU A 238 16.80 7.37 17.03
C GLU A 238 16.57 6.21 18.01
N GLY A 239 17.67 5.71 18.59
CA GLY A 239 17.64 4.54 19.47
C GLY A 239 17.20 3.24 18.77
N GLY A 240 17.10 3.25 17.44
CA GLY A 240 16.58 2.13 16.65
C GLY A 240 15.06 1.97 16.74
N LEU A 241 14.31 2.95 17.27
CA LEU A 241 12.86 2.84 17.45
C LEU A 241 12.12 2.67 16.12
N ASN A 242 12.51 3.41 15.07
CA ASN A 242 11.86 3.36 13.74
C ASN A 242 10.33 3.53 13.82
N ILE A 243 9.89 4.56 14.55
CA ILE A 243 8.46 4.89 14.72
C ILE A 243 8.05 5.91 13.66
N LYS A 244 6.87 5.73 13.09
CA LYS A 244 6.32 6.65 12.08
C LYS A 244 4.93 7.10 12.47
N PHE A 245 4.61 8.36 12.22
CA PHE A 245 3.26 8.91 12.26
C PHE A 245 2.92 9.37 10.85
N ILE A 246 1.82 8.87 10.30
CA ILE A 246 1.42 9.10 8.90
C ILE A 246 -0.03 9.57 8.87
N ASP A 247 -0.31 10.56 8.03
CA ASP A 247 -1.68 10.95 7.73
C ASP A 247 -2.27 10.07 6.59
N SER A 248 -3.36 9.35 6.90
CA SER A 248 -4.09 8.55 5.91
C SER A 248 -4.78 9.40 4.82
N HIS A 249 -5.05 10.68 5.07
CA HIS A 249 -5.62 11.60 4.09
C HIS A 249 -4.65 11.93 2.94
N ASN A 250 -3.39 11.49 3.02
CA ASN A 250 -2.47 11.50 1.88
C ASN A 250 -2.81 10.43 0.84
N PHE A 251 -3.48 9.35 1.24
CA PHE A 251 -3.87 8.23 0.39
C PHE A 251 -5.36 8.27 0.05
N ILE A 252 -6.20 8.66 1.02
CA ILE A 252 -7.67 8.69 0.87
C ILE A 252 -8.16 10.12 1.16
N GLN A 253 -8.33 10.90 0.09
CA GLN A 253 -8.67 12.33 0.15
C GLN A 253 -10.19 12.59 0.30
N SER A 254 -10.88 11.77 1.10
CA SER A 254 -12.29 11.97 1.45
C SER A 254 -12.44 12.17 2.96
N LYS A 255 -13.61 12.63 3.42
CA LYS A 255 -13.89 12.67 4.86
C LYS A 255 -14.06 11.25 5.38
N LEU A 256 -13.73 11.02 6.65
CA LEU A 256 -13.94 9.73 7.30
C LEU A 256 -15.43 9.29 7.27
N SER A 257 -16.36 10.24 7.33
CA SER A 257 -17.81 9.98 7.20
C SER A 257 -18.20 9.37 5.85
N ASP A 258 -17.40 9.60 4.81
CA ASP A 258 -17.69 9.16 3.44
C ASP A 258 -17.14 7.74 3.19
N PHE A 259 -16.31 7.21 4.10
CA PHE A 259 -15.66 5.91 3.92
C PHE A 259 -16.64 4.76 3.70
N PRO A 260 -17.77 4.65 4.44
CA PRO A 260 -18.74 3.59 4.17
C PRO A 260 -19.25 3.61 2.73
N LYS A 261 -19.48 4.81 2.17
CA LYS A 261 -19.89 4.98 0.78
C LYS A 261 -18.74 4.67 -0.19
N THR A 262 -17.55 5.21 0.06
CA THR A 262 -16.36 5.03 -0.79
C THR A 262 -15.96 3.57 -0.90
N PHE A 263 -16.00 2.82 0.19
CA PHE A 263 -15.60 1.41 0.27
C PHE A 263 -16.77 0.43 0.21
N ARG A 264 -18.00 0.92 0.00
CA ARG A 264 -19.24 0.12 -0.05
C ARG A 264 -19.42 -0.76 1.19
N LEU A 265 -19.08 -0.23 2.36
CA LEU A 265 -19.26 -0.90 3.65
C LEU A 265 -20.71 -0.68 4.11
N THR A 266 -21.46 -1.77 4.23
CA THR A 266 -22.88 -1.74 4.65
C THR A 266 -23.06 -1.68 6.17
N GLU A 267 -22.05 -2.13 6.92
CA GLU A 267 -22.13 -2.35 8.38
C GLU A 267 -21.46 -1.23 9.19
N ALA A 268 -20.74 -0.30 8.55
CA ALA A 268 -19.99 0.75 9.23
C ALA A 268 -20.64 2.12 9.03
N LYS A 269 -20.81 2.89 10.12
CA LYS A 269 -21.15 4.31 10.08
C LYS A 269 -20.26 5.08 11.05
N LYS A 270 -19.77 6.24 10.63
CA LYS A 270 -19.07 7.16 11.54
C LYS A 270 -20.09 7.68 12.56
N GLY A 271 -19.78 7.55 13.85
CA GLY A 271 -20.55 8.19 14.93
C GLY A 271 -20.43 9.71 14.88
N TYR A 272 -21.37 10.40 15.53
CA TYR A 272 -21.29 11.84 15.75
C TYR A 272 -20.77 12.11 17.16
N PHE A 273 -19.69 12.88 17.28
CA PHE A 273 -19.16 13.32 18.57
C PHE A 273 -19.48 14.82 18.76
N PRO A 274 -20.21 15.22 19.82
CA PRO A 274 -20.56 16.61 20.05
C PRO A 274 -19.36 17.38 20.61
N HIS A 275 -18.47 17.86 19.73
CA HIS A 275 -17.22 18.51 20.13
C HIS A 275 -17.42 19.70 21.09
N CYS A 276 -18.49 20.48 20.95
CA CYS A 276 -18.78 21.61 21.84
C CYS A 276 -19.34 21.19 23.23
N PHE A 277 -19.76 19.94 23.38
CA PHE A 277 -20.19 19.39 24.67
C PHE A 277 -18.99 18.90 25.50
N ASN A 278 -17.85 18.64 24.86
CA ASN A 278 -16.62 18.19 25.48
C ASN A 278 -15.91 19.35 26.23
N THR A 279 -16.42 19.68 27.41
CA THR A 279 -15.87 20.68 28.34
C THR A 279 -15.39 20.00 29.63
N PRO A 280 -14.54 20.64 30.46
CA PRO A 280 -14.06 20.05 31.71
C PRO A 280 -15.18 19.59 32.64
N GLU A 281 -16.32 20.28 32.63
CA GLU A 281 -17.48 19.97 33.48
C GLU A 281 -18.25 18.72 33.02
N ASN A 282 -18.07 18.31 31.77
CA ASN A 282 -18.77 17.19 31.13
C ASN A 282 -17.83 15.99 30.84
N GLN A 283 -16.61 15.99 31.40
CA GLN A 283 -15.60 14.95 31.23
C GLN A 283 -15.54 13.96 32.40
#